data_AF-A0A6B2G4I8-F1
#
_entry.id   AF-A0A6B2G4I8-F1
#
_cell.length_a   1.000
_cell.length_b   1.000
_cell.length_c   1.000
_cell.angle_alpha   90.00
_cell.angle_beta   90.00
_cell.angle_gamma   90.00
#
_symmetry.space_group_name_H-M   'P 1'
#
loop_
_entity.id
_entity.type
_entity.pdbx_description
1 polymer ?
#
loop_
_entity_poly.entity_id
_entity_poly.type
_entity_poly.pdbx_seq_one_letter_code
_entity_poly.pdbx_strand_id
1 'polypeptide(L)'
;MDMNEIQLLDQKAKQISETITLTKNKICDYKKYVHDPSSFISQWLNNKYKSYSNLQSGPDNKHVADEERSSEFFSRPWIQEYVHRYIFNLIEDKSNELNK
;
A
#
# COMPACT_ATOMS: atom_id res chain seq x y z
N MET A 1 -2.15 -4.49 -48.09
CA MET A 1 -2.19 -3.77 -46.81
C MET A 1 -0.85 -4.03 -46.15
N ASP A 2 -0.08 -2.99 -45.85
CA ASP A 2 1.29 -3.14 -45.34
C ASP A 2 1.25 -3.59 -43.87
N MET A 3 2.06 -4.59 -43.49
CA MET A 3 2.02 -5.17 -42.14
C MET A 3 2.39 -4.15 -41.05
N ASN A 4 3.23 -3.18 -41.40
CA ASN A 4 3.59 -2.08 -40.50
C ASN A 4 2.40 -1.15 -40.22
N GLU A 5 1.54 -0.93 -41.22
CA GLU A 5 0.33 -0.11 -41.07
C GLU A 5 -0.70 -0.79 -40.17
N ILE A 6 -0.84 -2.12 -40.30
CA ILE A 6 -1.69 -2.94 -39.41
C ILE A 6 -1.20 -2.87 -37.96
N GLN A 7 0.12 -2.98 -37.72
CA GLN A 7 0.69 -2.87 -36.37
C GLN A 7 0.49 -1.48 -35.76
N LEU A 8 0.63 -0.42 -36.55
CA LEU A 8 0.37 0.94 -36.11
C LEU A 8 -1.10 1.14 -35.70
N LEU A 9 -2.03 0.60 -36.50
CA LEU A 9 -3.46 0.63 -36.20
C LEU A 9 -3.80 -0.17 -34.93
N ASP A 10 -3.18 -1.33 -34.71
CA ASP A 10 -3.38 -2.14 -33.50
C ASP A 10 -2.88 -1.42 -32.24
N GLN A 11 -1.69 -0.78 -32.30
CA GLN A 11 -1.20 0.04 -31.20
C GLN A 11 -2.15 1.18 -30.87
N LYS A 12 -2.67 1.88 -31.89
CA LYS A 12 -3.64 2.95 -31.71
C LYS A 12 -4.95 2.44 -31.09
N ALA A 13 -5.43 1.28 -31.53
CA ALA A 13 -6.63 0.66 -30.96
C ALA A 13 -6.44 0.31 -29.47
N LYS A 14 -5.27 -0.22 -29.08
CA LYS A 14 -4.93 -0.49 -27.68
C LYS A 14 -4.91 0.79 -26.85
N GLN A 15 -4.24 1.84 -27.32
CA GLN A 15 -4.20 3.14 -26.63
C GLN A 15 -5.60 3.73 -26.42
N ILE A 16 -6.47 3.64 -27.42
CA ILE A 16 -7.87 4.08 -27.30
C ILE A 16 -8.61 3.24 -26.26
N SER A 17 -8.46 1.92 -26.29
CA SER A 17 -9.08 1.00 -25.32
C SER A 17 -8.64 1.29 -23.87
N GLU A 18 -7.35 1.54 -23.67
CA GLU A 18 -6.79 1.95 -22.37
C GLU A 18 -7.38 3.30 -21.92
N THR A 19 -7.45 4.27 -22.83
CA THR A 19 -8.02 5.60 -22.56
C THR A 19 -9.50 5.51 -22.17
N ILE A 20 -10.28 4.68 -22.85
CA ILE A 20 -11.69 4.42 -22.52
C ILE A 20 -11.79 3.83 -21.11
N THR A 21 -10.95 2.85 -20.79
CA THR A 21 -10.94 2.19 -19.49
C THR A 21 -10.61 3.17 -18.36
N LEU A 22 -9.56 3.97 -18.55
CA LEU A 22 -9.17 5.02 -17.59
C LEU A 22 -10.28 6.04 -17.38
N THR A 23 -10.93 6.47 -18.46
CA THR A 23 -12.02 7.46 -18.40
C THR A 23 -13.25 6.89 -17.70
N LYS A 24 -13.62 5.64 -17.99
CA LYS A 24 -14.72 4.93 -17.32
C LYS A 24 -14.48 4.84 -15.81
N ASN A 25 -13.26 4.50 -15.40
CA ASN A 25 -12.91 4.42 -13.98
C ASN A 25 -13.04 5.78 -13.30
N LYS A 26 -12.52 6.86 -13.90
CA LYS A 26 -12.67 8.23 -13.38
C LYS A 26 -14.15 8.61 -13.20
N ILE A 27 -14.99 8.33 -14.20
CA ILE A 27 -16.43 8.61 -14.13
C ILE A 27 -17.08 7.84 -12.97
N CYS A 28 -16.73 6.56 -12.80
CA CYS A 28 -17.24 5.75 -11.70
C CYS A 28 -16.84 6.33 -10.34
N ASP A 29 -15.59 6.76 -10.21
CA ASP A 29 -15.08 7.39 -8.99
C ASP A 29 -15.79 8.72 -8.69
N TYR A 30 -15.99 9.57 -9.70
CA TYR A 30 -16.74 10.82 -9.54
C TYR A 30 -18.19 10.58 -9.15
N LYS A 31 -18.84 9.54 -9.70
CA LYS A 31 -20.20 9.17 -9.29
C LYS A 31 -20.26 8.75 -7.82
N LYS A 32 -19.28 7.96 -7.35
CA LYS A 32 -19.19 7.60 -5.93
C LYS A 32 -18.96 8.82 -5.04
N TYR A 33 -18.08 9.73 -5.47
CA TYR A 33 -17.81 10.97 -4.77
C TYR A 33 -19.05 11.86 -4.63
N VAL A 34 -19.83 12.03 -5.71
CA VAL A 34 -21.06 12.83 -5.68
C VAL A 34 -22.13 12.19 -4.79
N HIS A 35 -22.16 10.85 -4.70
CA HIS A 35 -23.12 10.14 -3.88
C HIS A 35 -22.82 10.26 -2.37
N ASP A 36 -21.57 10.03 -1.96
CA ASP A 36 -21.12 10.15 -0.58
C ASP A 36 -19.66 10.66 -0.55
N PRO A 37 -19.46 11.98 -0.52
CA PRO A 37 -18.13 12.56 -0.62
C PRO A 37 -17.27 12.25 0.61
N SER A 38 -17.87 12.18 1.80
CA SER A 38 -17.12 11.95 3.04
C SER A 38 -16.55 10.55 3.07
N SER A 39 -17.38 9.53 2.84
CA SER A 39 -16.93 8.14 2.80
C SER A 39 -15.96 7.90 1.64
N PHE A 40 -16.24 8.49 0.47
CA PHE A 40 -15.34 8.39 -0.68
C PHE A 40 -13.95 8.95 -0.36
N ILE A 41 -13.85 10.16 0.22
CA ILE A 41 -12.55 10.76 0.54
C ILE A 41 -11.78 9.89 1.53
N SER A 42 -12.43 9.38 2.58
CA SER A 42 -11.77 8.51 3.57
C SER A 42 -11.24 7.22 2.92
N GLN A 43 -12.05 6.57 2.09
CA GLN A 43 -11.64 5.36 1.37
C GLN A 43 -10.54 5.66 0.34
N TRP A 44 -10.64 6.77 -0.37
CA TRP A 44 -9.67 7.20 -1.37
C TRP A 44 -8.30 7.49 -0.72
N LEU A 45 -8.27 8.23 0.39
CA LEU A 45 -7.06 8.49 1.16
C LEU A 45 -6.43 7.20 1.68
N ASN A 46 -7.23 6.29 2.25
CA ASN A 46 -6.73 5.00 2.75
C ASN A 46 -6.14 4.15 1.61
N ASN A 47 -6.82 4.08 0.47
CA ASN A 47 -6.32 3.35 -0.70
C ASN A 47 -5.01 3.95 -1.22
N LYS A 48 -4.90 5.28 -1.28
CA LYS A 48 -3.65 5.96 -1.64
C LYS A 48 -2.54 5.63 -0.65
N TYR A 49 -2.79 5.75 0.64
CA TYR A 49 -1.83 5.41 1.69
C TYR A 49 -1.35 3.96 1.57
N LYS A 50 -2.25 2.99 1.39
CA LYS A 50 -1.91 1.57 1.19
C LYS A 50 -1.06 1.36 -0.06
N SER A 51 -1.42 1.99 -1.19
CA SER A 51 -0.63 1.90 -2.41
C SER A 51 0.78 2.47 -2.21
N TYR A 52 0.90 3.64 -1.59
CA TYR A 52 2.21 4.24 -1.28
C TYR A 52 3.02 3.39 -0.31
N SER A 53 2.41 2.90 0.77
CA SER A 53 3.04 2.03 1.75
C SER A 53 3.58 0.76 1.09
N ASN A 54 2.80 0.08 0.25
CA ASN A 54 3.27 -1.12 -0.46
C ASN A 54 4.43 -0.85 -1.44
N LEU A 55 4.54 0.37 -1.96
CA LEU A 55 5.59 0.77 -2.90
C LEU A 55 6.89 1.21 -2.20
N GLN A 56 6.77 1.87 -1.04
CA GLN A 56 7.89 2.50 -0.34
C GLN A 56 8.44 1.63 0.80
N SER A 57 7.57 0.87 1.43
CA SER A 57 7.89 -0.07 2.50
C SER A 57 7.81 -1.46 1.92
N GLY A 58 8.95 -2.15 1.81
CA GLY A 58 8.93 -3.61 1.63
C GLY A 58 8.05 -4.29 2.69
N PRO A 59 7.77 -5.60 2.56
CA PRO A 59 6.86 -6.34 3.43
C PRO A 59 7.11 -6.18 4.94
N ASP A 60 8.32 -5.76 5.32
CA ASP A 60 8.78 -5.59 6.70
C ASP A 60 8.54 -4.19 7.30
N ASN A 61 8.19 -3.16 6.51
CA ASN A 61 8.03 -1.78 7.01
C ASN A 61 6.55 -1.34 7.09
N LYS A 62 5.72 -2.18 7.70
CA LYS A 62 4.28 -1.95 7.92
C LYS A 62 3.98 -1.22 9.23
N HIS A 63 4.86 -0.33 9.67
CA HIS A 63 4.64 0.49 10.85
C HIS A 63 3.61 1.55 10.56
N VAL A 64 2.38 1.36 11.04
CA VAL A 64 1.35 2.40 11.05
C VAL A 64 1.57 3.19 12.33
N ALA A 65 2.39 4.24 12.25
CA ALA A 65 2.81 5.05 13.39
C ALA A 65 1.65 5.53 14.27
N ASP A 66 0.47 5.76 13.69
CA ASP A 66 -0.71 6.16 14.46
C ASP A 66 -1.36 5.03 15.24
N GLU A 67 -1.34 3.79 14.74
CA GLU A 67 -1.83 2.62 15.50
C GLU A 67 -0.90 2.34 16.68
N GLU A 68 0.42 2.38 16.45
CA GLU A 68 1.45 2.15 17.48
C GLU A 68 1.43 3.17 18.63
N ARG A 69 0.79 4.33 18.42
CA ARG A 69 0.60 5.35 19.47
C ARG A 69 -0.56 5.04 20.40
N SER A 70 -1.48 4.16 20.01
CA SER A 70 -2.61 3.76 20.84
C SER A 70 -2.21 2.68 21.84
N SER A 71 -2.66 2.79 23.10
CA SER A 71 -2.45 1.72 24.10
C SER A 71 -3.08 0.40 23.68
N GLU A 72 -4.15 0.45 22.87
CA GLU A 72 -4.84 -0.73 22.34
C GLU A 72 -3.92 -1.59 21.47
N PHE A 73 -2.98 -0.98 20.75
CA PHE A 73 -2.00 -1.70 19.94
C PHE A 73 -1.18 -2.71 20.75
N PHE A 74 -0.83 -2.34 21.98
CA PHE A 74 -0.05 -3.17 22.90
C PHE A 74 -0.87 -4.27 23.58
N SER A 75 -2.18 -4.35 23.30
CA SER A 75 -3.05 -5.45 23.75
C SER A 75 -3.16 -6.60 22.73
N ARG A 76 -2.52 -6.47 21.55
CA ARG A 76 -2.56 -7.48 20.50
C ARG A 76 -1.87 -8.79 20.94
N PRO A 77 -2.36 -9.96 20.51
CA PRO A 77 -1.90 -11.26 21.02
C PRO A 77 -0.42 -11.56 20.75
N TRP A 78 0.15 -10.97 19.69
CA TRP A 78 1.55 -11.15 19.31
C TRP A 78 2.53 -10.28 20.11
N ILE A 79 2.04 -9.34 20.93
CA ILE A 79 2.89 -8.42 21.69
C ILE A 79 3.78 -9.18 22.68
N GLN A 80 3.25 -10.21 23.34
CA GLN A 80 4.03 -11.00 24.29
C GLN A 80 5.24 -11.68 23.63
N GLU A 81 5.03 -12.30 22.46
CA GLU A 81 6.12 -12.91 21.71
C GLU A 81 7.15 -11.87 21.23
N TYR A 82 6.67 -10.72 20.76
CA TYR A 82 7.53 -9.62 20.32
C TYR A 82 8.44 -9.13 21.44
N VAL A 83 7.93 -8.98 22.66
CA VAL A 83 8.72 -8.61 23.84
C VAL A 83 9.81 -9.65 24.14
N HIS A 84 9.48 -10.95 24.10
CA HIS A 84 10.48 -12.00 24.33
C HIS A 84 11.60 -11.96 23.29
N ARG A 85 11.27 -11.81 22.00
CA ARG A 85 12.25 -11.68 20.92
C ARG A 85 13.14 -10.46 21.11
N TYR A 86 12.54 -9.32 21.49
CA TYR A 86 13.27 -8.10 21.75
C TYR A 86 14.29 -8.26 22.89
N ILE A 87 13.86 -8.83 24.02
CA ILE A 87 14.74 -9.09 25.17
C ILE A 87 15.86 -10.05 24.80
N PHE A 88 15.55 -11.12 24.07
CA PHE A 88 16.55 -12.08 23.61
C PHE A 88 17.64 -11.42 22.77
N ASN A 89 17.25 -10.63 21.75
CA ASN A 89 18.19 -9.92 20.90
C ASN A 89 19.03 -8.91 21.70
N LEU A 90 18.42 -8.20 22.66
CA LEU A 90 19.13 -7.25 23.51
C LEU A 90 20.24 -7.93 24.34
N ILE A 91 19.98 -9.14 24.85
CA ILE A 91 20.96 -9.93 25.60
C ILE A 91 22.08 -10.42 24.66
N GLU A 92 21.72 -10.90 23.48
CA GLU A 92 22.68 -11.39 22.49
C GLU A 92 23.62 -10.27 22.02
N ASP A 93 23.07 -9.11 21.68
CA ASP A 93 23.84 -7.92 21.31
C ASP A 93 24.79 -7.52 22.44
N LYS A 94 24.31 -7.53 23.69
CA LYS A 94 25.16 -7.18 24.83
C LYS A 94 26.27 -8.19 25.08
N SER A 95 25.98 -9.47 24.90
CA SER A 95 26.98 -10.54 24.99
C SER A 95 28.05 -10.37 23.91
N ASN A 96 27.64 -10.07 22.68
CA ASN A 96 28.54 -9.84 21.54
C ASN A 96 29.43 -8.61 21.76
N GLU A 97 28.92 -7.53 22.36
CA GLU A 97 29.73 -6.37 22.75
C GLU A 97 30.80 -6.72 23.79
N LEU A 98 30.46 -7.56 24.78
CA LEU A 98 31.37 -7.93 25.87
C LEU A 98 32.43 -8.95 25.44
N ASN A 99 32.15 -9.75 24.42
CA ASN A 99 33.05 -10.77 23.87
C ASN A 99 33.96 -10.25 22.74
N LYS A 100 33.97 -8.94 22.50
CA LYS A 100 34.77 -8.25 21.46
C LYS A 100 35.92 -7.47 22.09
#